data_AF-A0A3B8UK41-F1
#
_entry.id   AF-A0A3B8UK41-F1
#
_cell.length_a   1.000
_cell.length_b   1.000
_cell.length_c   1.000
_cell.angle_alpha   90.00
_cell.angle_beta   90.00
_cell.angle_gamma   90.00
#
_symmetry.space_group_name_H-M   'P 1'
#
loop_
_entity.id
_entity.type
_entity.pdbx_description
1 polymer ?
#
loop_
_entity_poly.entity_id
_entity_poly.type
_entity_poly.pdbx_seq_one_letter_code
_entity_poly.pdbx_strand_id
1 'polypeptide(L)'
;KLIDKIKKIYVIVCVSFAAVVCLMVIICTAAQRGPFDITDDWGSGRGYIWKNSLDGYKNLPFINKIFGAGEASTAWVLSDYSAAANNIFNRGRVDNAHNIWINMLITIGIAGLIVYVLLLVAA
;
A
#
# COMPACT_ATOMS: atom_id res chain seq x y z
N LYS A 1 43.18 3.22 7.86
CA LYS A 1 42.86 1.96 8.58
C LYS A 1 41.37 1.85 8.95
N LEU A 2 40.79 2.77 9.76
CA LEU A 2 39.36 2.71 10.12
C LEU A 2 38.45 3.08 8.93
N ILE A 3 38.77 4.16 8.21
CA ILE A 3 38.03 4.61 7.02
C ILE A 3 38.01 3.53 5.92
N ASP A 4 39.11 2.80 5.73
CA ASP A 4 39.19 1.72 4.73
C ASP A 4 38.33 0.52 5.10
N LYS A 5 38.20 0.21 6.40
CA LYS A 5 37.27 -0.82 6.90
C LYS A 5 35.82 -0.40 6.67
N ILE A 6 35.48 0.85 6.95
CA ILE A 6 34.12 1.39 6.74
C ILE A 6 33.76 1.34 5.25
N LYS A 7 34.66 1.76 4.35
CA LYS A 7 34.44 1.68 2.89
C LYS A 7 34.20 0.24 2.42
N LYS A 8 34.97 -0.73 2.91
CA LYS A 8 34.75 -2.15 2.58
C LYS A 8 33.39 -2.65 3.04
N ILE A 9 32.99 -2.34 4.27
CA ILE A 9 31.66 -2.71 4.79
C ILE A 9 30.55 -2.09 3.95
N TYR A 10 30.67 -0.80 3.64
CA TYR A 10 29.69 -0.09 2.80
C TYR A 10 29.57 -0.74 1.41
N VAL A 11 30.69 -1.05 0.76
CA VAL A 11 30.69 -1.73 -0.54
C VAL A 11 30.02 -3.10 -0.44
N ILE A 12 30.30 -3.88 0.61
CA ILE A 12 29.65 -5.18 0.81
C ILE A 12 28.14 -5.03 0.97
N VAL A 13 27.68 -4.04 1.74
CA VAL A 13 26.24 -3.75 1.92
C VAL A 13 25.58 -3.33 0.61
N CYS A 14 26.22 -2.47 -0.18
CA CYS A 14 25.69 -2.06 -1.47
C CYS A 14 25.61 -3.23 -2.46
N VAL A 15 26.65 -4.07 -2.51
CA VAL A 15 26.69 -5.25 -3.39
C VAL A 15 25.64 -6.28 -2.98
N SER A 16 25.47 -6.54 -1.68
CA SER A 16 24.45 -7.47 -1.20
C SER A 16 23.04 -6.95 -1.45
N PHE A 17 22.78 -5.65 -1.24
CA PHE A 17 21.51 -5.04 -1.61
C PHE A 17 21.23 -5.16 -3.11
N ALA A 18 22.20 -4.83 -3.96
CA ALA A 18 22.07 -4.96 -5.41
C ALA A 18 21.81 -6.42 -5.84
N ALA A 19 22.50 -7.39 -5.24
CA ALA A 19 22.28 -8.81 -5.51
C ALA A 19 20.86 -9.27 -5.13
N VAL A 20 20.34 -8.81 -3.98
CA VAL A 20 18.95 -9.09 -3.56
C VAL A 20 17.95 -8.50 -4.54
N VAL A 21 18.15 -7.26 -4.98
CA VAL A 21 17.29 -6.62 -5.98
C VAL A 21 17.34 -7.37 -7.32
N CYS A 22 18.52 -7.76 -7.79
CA CYS A 22 18.65 -8.55 -9.00
C CYS A 22 17.94 -9.91 -8.88
N LEU A 23 18.09 -10.60 -7.74
CA LEU A 23 17.41 -11.86 -7.48
C LEU A 23 15.89 -11.68 -7.49
N MET A 24 15.38 -10.62 -6.86
CA MET A 24 13.96 -10.27 -6.88
C MET A 24 13.46 -10.10 -8.32
N VAL A 25 14.17 -9.33 -9.15
CA VAL A 25 13.78 -9.09 -10.55
C VAL A 25 13.77 -10.38 -11.36
N ILE A 26 14.76 -11.26 -11.17
CA ILE A 26 14.82 -12.57 -11.84
C ILE A 26 13.62 -13.43 -11.43
N ILE A 27 13.30 -13.50 -10.13
CA ILE A 27 12.15 -14.25 -9.61
C ILE A 27 10.84 -13.71 -10.20
N CYS A 28 10.65 -12.40 -10.19
CA CYS A 28 9.45 -11.76 -10.74
C CYS A 28 9.31 -12.03 -12.25
N THR A 29 10.40 -11.91 -13.01
CA THR A 29 10.43 -12.21 -14.44
C THR A 29 10.11 -13.67 -14.73
N ALA A 30 10.70 -14.60 -13.95
CA ALA A 30 10.41 -16.03 -14.05
C ALA A 30 8.95 -16.35 -13.72
N ALA A 31 8.35 -15.62 -12.78
CA ALA A 31 6.94 -15.70 -12.43
C ALA A 31 6.00 -14.97 -13.41
N GLN A 32 6.52 -14.40 -14.51
CA GLN A 32 5.76 -13.58 -15.47
C GLN A 32 5.02 -12.40 -14.80
N ARG A 33 5.60 -11.86 -13.71
CA ARG A 33 5.05 -10.73 -12.95
C ARG A 33 6.06 -9.58 -12.92
N GLY A 34 5.56 -8.36 -12.88
CA GLY A 34 6.42 -7.20 -12.61
C GLY A 34 6.94 -7.25 -11.17
N PRO A 35 8.17 -6.78 -10.89
CA PRO A 35 8.68 -6.67 -9.51
C PRO A 35 7.86 -5.71 -8.63
N PHE A 36 7.03 -4.87 -9.24
CA PHE A 36 6.12 -3.95 -8.56
C PHE A 36 4.64 -4.31 -8.77
N ASP A 37 4.35 -5.54 -9.22
CA ASP A 37 2.99 -5.96 -9.48
C ASP A 37 2.27 -6.29 -8.15
N ILE A 38 1.28 -5.47 -7.79
CA ILE A 38 0.48 -5.67 -6.59
C ILE A 38 -0.76 -6.50 -6.96
N THR A 39 -0.60 -7.82 -6.84
CA THR A 39 -1.67 -8.79 -7.07
C THR A 39 -2.68 -8.81 -5.92
N ASP A 40 -3.86 -9.40 -6.12
CA ASP A 40 -4.93 -9.40 -5.10
C ASP A 40 -4.52 -10.13 -3.81
N ASP A 41 -3.75 -11.22 -3.95
CA ASP A 41 -3.21 -12.04 -2.87
C ASP A 41 -2.01 -11.40 -2.13
N TRP A 42 -1.44 -10.32 -2.68
CA TRP A 42 -0.27 -9.67 -2.11
C TRP A 42 -0.50 -9.25 -0.65
N GLY A 43 0.49 -9.51 0.22
CA GLY A 43 0.46 -9.09 1.62
C GLY A 43 -0.71 -9.67 2.42
N SER A 44 -1.10 -10.92 2.15
CA SER A 44 -2.28 -11.56 2.74
C SER A 44 -3.59 -10.85 2.36
N GLY A 45 -3.78 -10.58 1.07
CA GLY A 45 -5.00 -9.94 0.55
C GLY A 45 -4.98 -8.41 0.56
N ARG A 46 -3.89 -7.78 1.00
CA ARG A 46 -3.74 -6.31 1.01
C ARG A 46 -3.79 -5.71 -0.36
N GLY A 47 -3.25 -6.38 -1.38
CA GLY A 47 -3.32 -5.88 -2.74
C GLY A 47 -4.77 -5.75 -3.24
N TYR A 48 -5.64 -6.71 -2.90
CA TYR A 48 -7.08 -6.60 -3.16
C TYR A 48 -7.67 -5.40 -2.41
N ILE A 49 -7.38 -5.27 -1.10
CA ILE A 49 -7.89 -4.17 -0.28
C ILE A 49 -7.49 -2.83 -0.90
N TRP A 50 -6.21 -2.62 -1.22
CA TRP A 50 -5.72 -1.34 -1.72
C TRP A 50 -6.34 -0.95 -3.06
N LYS A 51 -6.39 -1.88 -4.02
CA LYS A 51 -6.98 -1.62 -5.33
C LYS A 51 -8.46 -1.26 -5.22
N ASN A 52 -9.24 -2.08 -4.51
CA ASN A 52 -10.68 -1.87 -4.36
C ASN A 52 -11.02 -0.68 -3.43
N SER A 53 -10.16 -0.35 -2.46
CA SER A 53 -10.27 0.87 -1.65
C SER A 53 -10.09 2.13 -2.51
N LEU A 54 -9.09 2.14 -3.38
CA LEU A 54 -8.84 3.25 -4.29
C LEU A 54 -9.92 3.38 -5.35
N ASP A 55 -10.38 2.27 -5.93
CA ASP A 55 -11.47 2.27 -6.90
C ASP A 55 -12.80 2.69 -6.26
N GLY A 56 -13.05 2.20 -5.05
CA GLY A 56 -14.08 2.69 -4.17
C GLY A 56 -14.07 4.20 -3.96
N TYR A 57 -12.92 4.73 -3.54
CA TYR A 57 -12.72 6.17 -3.33
C TYR A 57 -12.96 6.98 -4.62
N LYS A 58 -12.51 6.49 -5.78
CA LYS A 58 -12.79 7.11 -7.09
C LYS A 58 -14.28 7.19 -7.41
N ASN A 59 -15.10 6.31 -6.86
CA ASN A 59 -16.55 6.28 -7.10
C ASN A 59 -17.36 7.06 -6.05
N LEU A 60 -16.71 7.61 -5.02
CA LEU A 60 -17.40 8.42 -4.02
C LEU A 60 -18.00 9.71 -4.61
N PRO A 61 -19.08 10.22 -3.99
CA PRO A 61 -19.57 11.57 -4.28
C PRO A 61 -18.44 12.59 -4.16
N PHE A 62 -18.49 13.66 -4.97
CA PHE A 62 -17.43 14.67 -5.02
C PHE A 62 -17.09 15.23 -3.62
N ILE A 63 -18.09 15.46 -2.78
CA ILE A 63 -17.89 15.98 -1.43
C ILE A 63 -17.10 15.00 -0.53
N ASN A 64 -17.36 13.70 -0.66
CA ASN A 64 -16.68 12.66 0.10
C ASN A 64 -15.26 12.41 -0.40
N LYS A 65 -14.94 12.73 -1.65
CA LYS A 65 -13.54 12.76 -2.09
C LYS A 65 -12.77 13.86 -1.38
N ILE A 66 -13.39 15.03 -1.21
CA ILE A 66 -12.75 16.19 -0.57
C ILE A 66 -12.58 15.96 0.94
N PHE A 67 -13.66 15.60 1.62
CA PHE A 67 -13.72 15.56 3.10
C PHE A 67 -13.75 14.16 3.71
N GLY A 68 -13.77 13.12 2.88
CA GLY A 68 -13.77 11.74 3.31
C GLY A 68 -15.17 11.14 3.48
N ALA A 69 -15.17 9.84 3.76
CA ALA A 69 -16.34 9.04 4.05
C ALA A 69 -16.55 8.79 5.56
N GLY A 70 -15.68 9.35 6.40
CA GLY A 70 -15.73 9.18 7.86
C GLY A 70 -14.95 7.98 8.36
N GLU A 71 -14.82 7.85 9.68
CA GLU A 71 -14.02 6.79 10.29
C GLU A 71 -14.66 5.41 10.13
N ALA A 72 -13.81 4.39 9.98
CA ALA A 72 -14.21 3.00 9.72
C ALA A 72 -15.04 2.80 8.44
N SER A 73 -14.94 3.74 7.48
CA SER A 73 -15.65 3.68 6.21
C SER A 73 -14.98 2.80 5.16
N THR A 74 -13.76 2.29 5.39
CA THR A 74 -13.04 1.44 4.43
C THR A 74 -13.87 0.25 3.97
N ALA A 75 -14.60 -0.41 4.88
CA ALA A 75 -15.49 -1.52 4.53
C ALA A 75 -16.60 -1.12 3.54
N TRP A 76 -17.11 0.11 3.67
CA TRP A 76 -18.18 0.65 2.83
C TRP A 76 -17.65 1.18 1.51
N VAL A 77 -16.47 1.81 1.53
CA VAL A 77 -15.83 2.35 0.33
C VAL A 77 -15.28 1.24 -0.55
N LEU A 78 -14.88 0.08 0.00
CA LEU A 78 -14.43 -1.06 -0.78
C LEU A 78 -15.45 -1.41 -1.87
N SER A 79 -15.04 -1.37 -3.14
CA SER A 79 -15.89 -1.72 -4.28
C SER A 79 -16.24 -3.21 -4.24
N ASP A 80 -17.32 -3.51 -3.55
CA ASP A 80 -17.93 -4.82 -3.32
C ASP A 80 -17.05 -5.86 -2.61
N TYR A 81 -17.62 -6.52 -1.59
CA TYR A 81 -17.12 -7.81 -1.10
C TYR A 81 -17.54 -8.89 -2.09
N SER A 82 -16.98 -8.81 -3.30
CA SER A 82 -17.18 -9.79 -4.34
C SER A 82 -16.85 -11.20 -3.83
N ALA A 83 -17.26 -12.24 -4.58
CA ALA A 83 -16.86 -13.61 -4.27
C ALA A 83 -15.32 -13.77 -4.09
N ALA A 84 -14.52 -12.93 -4.74
CA ALA A 84 -13.07 -12.90 -4.55
C ALA A 84 -12.68 -12.49 -3.11
N ALA A 85 -13.34 -11.49 -2.53
CA ALA A 85 -13.12 -11.08 -1.15
C ALA A 85 -13.45 -12.20 -0.15
N ASN A 86 -14.49 -12.98 -0.41
CA ASN A 86 -14.85 -14.12 0.45
C ASN A 86 -13.76 -15.19 0.49
N ASN A 87 -13.11 -15.47 -0.65
CA ASN A 87 -12.01 -16.42 -0.74
C ASN A 87 -10.73 -15.88 -0.08
N ILE A 88 -10.46 -14.58 -0.23
CA ILE A 88 -9.24 -13.96 0.29
C ILE A 88 -9.32 -13.77 1.83
N PHE A 89 -10.47 -13.33 2.35
CA PHE A 89 -10.61 -12.95 3.76
C PHE A 89 -11.36 -13.98 4.61
N ASN A 90 -11.68 -15.17 4.06
CA ASN A 90 -12.42 -16.22 4.76
C ASN A 90 -13.72 -15.70 5.42
N ARG A 91 -14.51 -14.92 4.68
CA ARG A 91 -15.74 -14.22 5.15
C ARG A 91 -15.52 -13.14 6.22
N GLY A 92 -14.27 -12.74 6.50
CA GLY A 92 -13.96 -11.60 7.35
C GLY A 92 -14.31 -10.27 6.71
N ARG A 93 -14.71 -9.28 7.53
CA ARG A 93 -14.93 -7.90 7.09
C ARG A 93 -13.64 -7.09 7.31
N VAL A 94 -13.21 -6.36 6.30
CA VAL A 94 -12.09 -5.43 6.32
C VAL A 94 -12.54 -4.11 6.95
N ASP A 95 -11.94 -3.75 8.07
CA ASP A 95 -12.23 -2.54 8.84
C ASP A 95 -11.35 -1.34 8.43
N ASN A 96 -10.15 -1.60 7.91
CA ASN A 96 -9.17 -0.60 7.50
C ASN A 96 -8.38 -1.08 6.27
N ALA A 97 -7.85 -0.14 5.47
CA ALA A 97 -7.01 -0.44 4.31
C ALA A 97 -5.66 -1.10 4.69
N HIS A 98 -5.33 -1.08 5.99
CA HIS A 98 -4.02 -1.42 6.54
C HIS A 98 -2.84 -0.74 5.81
N ASN A 99 -3.11 0.40 5.20
CA ASN A 99 -2.17 1.34 4.66
C ASN A 99 -2.66 2.71 5.12
N ILE A 100 -1.85 3.40 5.91
CA ILE A 100 -2.26 4.64 6.56
C ILE A 100 -2.66 5.71 5.55
N TRP A 101 -1.99 5.76 4.39
CA TRP A 101 -2.26 6.76 3.36
C TRP A 101 -3.62 6.53 2.69
N ILE A 102 -3.92 5.27 2.34
CA ILE A 102 -5.21 4.91 1.75
C ILE A 102 -6.33 5.08 2.78
N ASN A 103 -6.12 4.65 4.03
CA ASN A 103 -7.12 4.80 5.08
C ASN A 103 -7.41 6.27 5.38
N MET A 104 -6.38 7.13 5.47
CA MET A 104 -6.57 8.57 5.66
C MET A 104 -7.29 9.19 4.45
N LEU A 105 -6.92 8.83 3.22
CA LEU A 105 -7.61 9.30 2.03
C LEU A 105 -9.11 8.99 2.08
N ILE A 106 -9.48 7.79 2.54
CA ILE A 106 -10.88 7.37 2.71
C ILE A 106 -11.55 8.10 3.87
N THR A 107 -10.93 8.13 5.05
CA THR A 107 -11.54 8.68 6.27
C THR A 107 -11.73 10.19 6.20
N ILE A 108 -10.67 10.94 5.83
CA ILE A 108 -10.63 12.42 5.91
C ILE A 108 -10.54 13.11 4.54
N GLY A 109 -10.54 12.35 3.45
CA GLY A 109 -10.51 12.89 2.10
C GLY A 109 -9.17 13.51 1.72
N ILE A 110 -9.07 14.05 0.51
CA ILE A 110 -7.84 14.67 0.02
C ILE A 110 -7.49 15.94 0.81
N ALA A 111 -8.49 16.72 1.25
CA ALA A 111 -8.25 17.93 2.02
C ALA A 111 -7.65 17.61 3.39
N GLY A 112 -8.22 16.63 4.11
CA GLY A 112 -7.68 16.18 5.39
C GLY A 112 -6.29 15.55 5.24
N LEU A 113 -6.08 14.74 4.20
CA LEU A 113 -4.77 14.12 3.95
C LEU A 113 -3.67 15.16 3.71
N ILE A 114 -3.96 16.24 2.97
CA ILE A 114 -3.03 17.36 2.77
C ILE A 114 -2.67 17.99 4.12
N VAL A 115 -3.66 18.29 4.96
CA VAL A 115 -3.42 18.85 6.29
C VAL A 115 -2.57 17.90 7.15
N TYR A 116 -2.86 16.61 7.13
CA TYR A 116 -2.08 15.60 7.85
C TYR A 116 -0.60 15.59 7.41
N VAL A 117 -0.33 15.63 6.11
CA VAL A 117 1.05 15.69 5.58
C VAL A 117 1.74 16.99 5.97
N LEU A 118 1.04 18.13 5.92
CA LEU A 118 1.60 19.42 6.32
C LEU A 118 1.99 19.43 7.81
N LEU A 119 1.18 18.81 8.67
CA LEU A 119 1.50 18.67 10.10
C LEU A 119 2.75 17.79 10.32
N LEU A 120 2.92 16.72 9.55
CA LEU A 120 4.11 15.86 9.63
C LEU A 120 5.39 16.56 9.17
N VAL A 121 5.30 17.42 8.16
CA VAL A 121 6.46 18.18 7.65
C VAL A 121 6.83 19.34 8.58
N ALA A 122 5.85 19.90 9.29
CA ALA A 122 6.05 21.00 10.23
C ALA A 122 6.51 20.55 11.63
N ALA A 123 6.41 19.25 11.94
CA ALA A 123 6.83 18.63 13.20
C ALA A 123 8.34 18.36 13.23
#